data_AF-A0A2V7X2D7-F1
#
_entry.id   AF-A0A2V7X2D7-F1
#
_cell.length_a   1.000
_cell.length_b   1.000
_cell.length_c   1.000
_cell.angle_alpha   90.00
_cell.angle_beta   90.00
_cell.angle_gamma   90.00
#
_symmetry.space_group_name_H-M   'P 1'
#
loop_
_entity.id
_entity.type
_entity.pdbx_description
1 polymer ?
#
loop_
_entity_poly.entity_id
_entity_poly.type
_entity_poly.pdbx_seq_one_letter_code
_entity_poly.pdbx_strand_id
1 'polypeptide(L)'
;MILLTSAAPVLVLLMATVNPPKGKAVPSFARQTGLPCSGCHYTPPELNPAGRRFKLLGYVDKADETKVVKADPGKKRAPLDLLSSLPLSAWLETSFTSTKSTIPGTQNGSLELPQDISLFISGAWTTHVGSFMQVTYDTQDDHFSMDNTDIRYANKTTIGGKELVFGLNLNNNPTVEDLWNSTLAWGYPFVADDFAPTPTAAPIVASLGQDVAGFGGYGMWNNHLYADATFYRSAHIGAAQPNDGVDFGYNIRGLAPYWRVAWQQLTGKT
;
A
#
# COMPACT_ATOMS: atom_id res chain seq x y z
N MET A 1 33.34 -7.37 35.01
CA MET A 1 33.58 -7.01 33.60
C MET A 1 32.20 -6.74 32.98
N ILE A 2 31.46 -5.70 33.38
CA ILE A 2 31.63 -4.25 33.17
C ILE A 2 31.77 -3.89 31.68
N LEU A 3 30.73 -3.21 31.16
CA LEU A 3 30.62 -2.39 29.94
C LEU A 3 30.38 -3.10 28.59
N LEU A 4 29.12 -3.42 28.30
CA LEU A 4 28.59 -3.46 26.91
C LEU A 4 27.11 -3.02 26.79
N THR A 5 26.47 -2.60 27.89
CA THR A 5 25.05 -2.20 27.91
C THR A 5 24.81 -0.72 27.55
N SER A 6 25.86 0.06 27.34
CA SER A 6 25.79 1.51 27.09
C SER A 6 25.93 1.91 25.62
N ALA A 7 26.18 0.98 24.70
CA ALA A 7 26.31 1.30 23.26
C ALA A 7 24.95 1.46 22.56
N ALA A 8 23.95 0.64 22.93
CA ALA A 8 22.60 0.70 22.37
C ALA A 8 21.91 2.07 22.59
N PRO A 9 21.89 2.67 23.80
CA PRO A 9 21.25 3.98 23.97
C PRO A 9 22.00 5.11 23.25
N VAL A 10 23.31 4.99 23.05
CA VAL A 10 24.12 6.02 22.37
C VAL A 10 23.86 6.02 20.85
N LEU A 11 23.65 4.85 20.23
CA LEU A 11 23.32 4.75 18.82
C LEU A 11 21.89 5.26 18.51
N VAL A 12 20.93 4.98 19.40
CA VAL A 12 19.56 5.51 19.33
C VAL A 12 19.54 7.03 19.51
N LEU A 13 20.38 7.56 20.43
CA LEU A 13 20.53 9.01 20.62
C LEU A 13 21.20 9.68 19.41
N LEU A 14 22.15 9.01 18.73
CA LEU A 14 22.76 9.52 17.51
C LEU A 14 21.75 9.61 16.36
N MET A 15 20.89 8.60 16.16
CA MET A 15 19.85 8.63 15.12
C MET A 15 18.75 9.67 15.41
N ALA A 16 18.45 9.94 16.68
CA ALA A 16 17.51 11.00 17.08
C ALA A 16 18.04 12.43 16.81
N THR A 17 19.35 12.61 16.63
CA THR A 17 19.95 13.92 16.32
C THR A 17 20.08 14.22 14.83
N VAL A 18 19.79 13.24 13.98
CA VAL A 18 19.67 13.47 12.53
C VAL A 18 18.24 13.92 12.29
N ASN A 19 18.06 15.14 11.76
CA ASN A 19 16.75 15.61 11.30
C ASN A 19 16.10 14.48 10.48
N PRO A 20 15.04 13.82 10.96
CA PRO A 20 14.47 12.71 10.23
C PRO A 20 14.08 13.28 8.86
N PRO A 21 14.51 12.65 7.74
CA PRO A 21 14.05 13.07 6.44
C PRO A 21 12.52 13.10 6.51
N LYS A 22 11.90 14.16 5.98
CA LYS A 22 10.43 14.27 5.92
C LYS A 22 9.91 12.94 5.39
N GLY A 23 9.32 12.12 6.26
CA GLY A 23 8.93 10.76 5.92
C GLY A 23 7.90 10.84 4.82
N LYS A 24 8.31 10.54 3.58
CA LYS A 24 7.42 10.54 2.41
C LYS A 24 6.74 9.18 2.35
N ALA A 25 5.45 9.13 2.63
CA ALA A 25 4.60 8.00 2.27
C ALA A 25 4.66 7.87 0.75
N VAL A 26 5.13 6.71 0.28
CA VAL A 26 5.38 6.34 -1.12
C VAL A 26 5.91 7.54 -1.95
N PRO A 27 7.25 7.79 -1.94
CA PRO A 27 7.86 8.95 -2.59
C PRO A 27 7.44 9.19 -4.05
N SER A 28 7.02 8.16 -4.78
CA SER A 28 6.51 8.30 -6.14
C SER A 28 5.19 9.07 -6.24
N PHE A 29 4.23 8.87 -5.33
CA PHE A 29 3.00 9.67 -5.29
C PHE A 29 3.28 11.13 -4.89
N ALA A 30 4.22 11.35 -3.97
CA ALA A 30 4.63 12.71 -3.61
C ALA A 30 5.28 13.46 -4.80
N ARG A 31 6.08 12.77 -5.63
CA ARG A 31 6.60 13.35 -6.89
C ARG A 31 5.49 13.61 -7.89
N GLN A 32 4.54 12.68 -8.01
CA GLN A 32 3.43 12.80 -8.95
C GLN A 32 2.49 13.96 -8.62
N THR A 33 2.17 14.16 -7.35
CA THR A 33 1.16 15.13 -6.91
C THR A 33 1.76 16.43 -6.40
N GLY A 34 3.07 16.46 -6.12
CA GLY A 34 3.73 17.58 -5.45
C GLY A 34 3.30 17.78 -3.99
N LEU A 35 2.45 16.90 -3.44
CA LEU A 35 1.90 17.05 -2.09
C LEU A 35 2.79 16.37 -1.03
N PRO A 36 2.86 16.94 0.20
CA PRO A 36 3.39 16.23 1.36
C PRO A 36 2.42 15.13 1.82
N CYS A 37 2.86 14.25 2.71
CA CYS A 37 2.04 13.14 3.24
C CYS A 37 0.73 13.59 3.86
N SER A 38 0.76 14.70 4.61
CA SER A 38 -0.42 15.31 5.22
C SER A 38 -1.44 15.81 4.19
N GLY A 39 -1.05 15.97 2.93
CA GLY A 39 -1.95 16.22 1.83
C GLY A 39 -2.91 15.05 1.58
N CYS A 40 -2.48 13.81 1.83
CA CYS A 40 -3.29 12.60 1.58
C CYS A 40 -3.70 11.85 2.87
N HIS A 41 -2.96 12.00 3.97
CA HIS A 41 -3.16 11.22 5.19
C HIS A 41 -3.50 12.10 6.39
N TYR A 42 -4.32 11.56 7.31
CA TYR A 42 -4.40 12.09 8.69
C TYR A 42 -3.17 11.64 9.48
N THR A 43 -2.95 10.32 9.49
CA THR A 43 -1.73 9.64 9.94
C THR A 43 -1.57 8.42 9.05
N PRO A 44 -0.43 8.18 8.37
CA PRO A 44 -0.28 6.97 7.57
C PRO A 44 -0.57 5.70 8.39
N PRO A 45 -1.34 4.73 7.87
CA PRO A 45 -1.90 4.65 6.52
C PRO A 45 -3.30 5.28 6.34
N GLU A 46 -3.90 5.86 7.39
CA GLU A 46 -5.24 6.45 7.36
C GLU A 46 -5.34 7.63 6.37
N LEU A 47 -6.24 7.50 5.39
CA LEU A 47 -6.44 8.50 4.33
C LEU A 47 -7.42 9.60 4.75
N ASN A 48 -7.03 10.85 4.51
CA ASN A 48 -7.92 12.01 4.60
C ASN A 48 -8.83 12.08 3.34
N PRO A 49 -9.82 12.99 3.27
CA PRO A 49 -10.71 13.08 2.11
C PRO A 49 -10.01 13.23 0.75
N ALA A 50 -8.87 13.94 0.69
CA ALA A 50 -8.10 14.09 -0.54
C ALA A 50 -7.39 12.78 -0.93
N GLY A 51 -6.78 12.07 0.02
CA GLY A 51 -6.18 10.76 -0.22
C GLY A 51 -7.20 9.71 -0.67
N ARG A 52 -8.40 9.71 -0.06
CA ARG A 52 -9.51 8.84 -0.49
C ARG A 52 -9.96 9.16 -1.91
N ARG A 53 -10.05 10.46 -2.24
CA ARG A 53 -10.41 10.93 -3.58
C ARG A 53 -9.37 10.51 -4.62
N PHE A 54 -8.08 10.63 -4.28
CA PHE A 54 -6.96 10.21 -5.13
C PHE A 54 -7.03 8.71 -5.46
N LYS A 55 -7.23 7.87 -4.44
CA LYS A 55 -7.42 6.41 -4.61
C LYS A 55 -8.68 6.08 -5.42
N LEU A 56 -9.80 6.74 -5.12
CA LEU A 56 -11.06 6.58 -5.85
C LEU A 56 -10.90 6.92 -7.35
N LEU A 57 -10.09 7.93 -7.67
CA LEU A 57 -9.74 8.32 -9.04
C LEU A 57 -8.66 7.44 -9.68
N GLY A 58 -8.27 6.34 -9.03
CA GLY A 58 -7.32 5.38 -9.58
C GLY A 58 -5.88 5.86 -9.59
N TYR A 59 -5.48 6.69 -8.61
CA TYR A 59 -4.11 7.17 -8.43
C TYR A 59 -3.58 8.01 -9.60
N VAL A 60 -4.45 8.66 -10.37
CA VAL A 60 -4.07 9.37 -11.60
C VAL A 60 -3.87 10.87 -11.47
N ASP A 61 -4.27 11.49 -10.36
CA ASP A 61 -4.13 12.95 -10.20
C ASP A 61 -2.65 13.35 -10.18
N LYS A 62 -2.35 14.48 -10.83
CA LYS A 62 -1.00 15.05 -10.97
C LYS A 62 -1.05 16.53 -10.64
N ALA A 63 0.05 17.08 -10.09
CA ALA A 63 0.20 18.54 -10.05
C ALA A 63 0.34 19.12 -11.47
N ASP A 64 -0.02 20.39 -11.64
CA ASP A 64 0.16 21.12 -12.90
C ASP A 64 1.64 21.18 -13.32
N GLU A 65 2.55 21.15 -12.35
CA GLU A 65 4.00 21.13 -12.53
C GLU A 65 4.61 19.74 -12.66
N THR A 66 3.83 18.67 -12.46
CA THR A 66 4.33 17.31 -12.70
C THR A 66 4.67 17.25 -14.18
N LYS A 67 5.98 17.22 -14.47
CA LYS A 67 6.51 17.23 -15.83
C LYS A 67 6.04 15.97 -16.54
N VAL A 68 4.83 16.00 -17.09
CA VAL A 68 4.47 15.13 -18.19
C VAL A 68 5.54 15.41 -19.23
N VAL A 69 6.28 14.38 -19.61
CA VAL A 69 7.29 14.44 -20.65
C VAL A 69 6.60 14.96 -21.93
N LYS A 70 6.60 16.27 -22.12
CA LYS A 70 6.02 16.94 -23.29
C LYS A 70 7.13 17.00 -24.33
N ALA A 71 6.97 16.24 -25.41
CA ALA A 71 7.88 16.38 -26.55
C ALA A 71 7.71 17.78 -27.14
N ASP A 72 8.80 18.55 -27.24
CA ASP A 72 8.78 19.80 -27.99
C ASP A 72 8.43 19.50 -29.47
N PRO A 73 7.49 20.25 -30.09
CA PRO A 73 7.22 20.12 -31.51
C PRO A 73 8.53 20.29 -32.31
N GLY A 74 8.95 19.25 -33.03
CA GLY A 74 10.14 19.29 -33.89
C GLY A 74 11.42 18.62 -33.34
N LYS A 75 11.43 18.14 -32.09
CA LYS A 75 12.57 17.36 -31.54
C LYS A 75 12.31 15.86 -31.61
N LYS A 76 13.19 15.10 -32.30
CA LYS A 76 13.15 13.62 -32.39
C LYS A 76 13.61 12.88 -31.13
N ARG A 77 13.70 13.54 -29.97
CA ARG A 77 14.08 12.91 -28.70
C ARG A 77 12.98 13.17 -27.68
N ALA A 78 12.43 12.08 -27.11
CA ALA A 78 11.52 12.18 -25.97
C ALA A 78 12.29 12.81 -24.79
N PRO A 79 11.80 13.90 -24.16
CA PRO A 79 12.43 14.45 -22.98
C PRO A 79 12.13 13.57 -21.76
N LEU A 80 12.67 12.35 -21.72
CA LEU A 80 12.45 11.40 -20.63
C LEU A 80 13.20 11.87 -19.37
N ASP A 81 12.51 12.62 -18.51
CA ASP A 81 12.98 12.93 -17.16
C ASP A 81 12.48 11.84 -16.21
N LEU A 82 13.23 10.74 -16.16
CA LEU A 82 12.89 9.56 -15.37
C LEU A 82 12.85 9.90 -13.86
N LEU A 83 13.71 10.81 -13.39
CA LEU A 83 13.75 11.18 -11.97
C LEU A 83 12.50 11.94 -11.51
N SER A 84 11.86 12.71 -12.40
CA SER A 84 10.62 13.44 -12.06
C SER A 84 9.33 12.65 -12.31
N SER A 85 9.37 11.62 -13.17
CA SER A 85 8.16 10.93 -13.63
C SER A 85 8.09 9.43 -13.34
N LEU A 86 9.20 8.79 -12.93
CA LEU A 86 9.21 7.35 -12.66
C LEU A 86 8.36 7.05 -11.41
N PRO A 87 7.35 6.17 -11.52
CA PRO A 87 6.50 5.79 -10.39
C PRO A 87 7.19 4.80 -9.44
N LEU A 88 8.52 4.82 -9.34
CA LEU A 88 9.31 3.90 -8.53
C LEU A 88 9.77 4.55 -7.22
N SER A 89 9.56 3.90 -6.09
CA SER A 89 10.20 4.28 -4.82
C SER A 89 10.61 3.07 -4.01
N ALA A 90 11.49 3.26 -3.04
CA ALA A 90 11.92 2.21 -2.12
C ALA A 90 11.69 2.64 -0.67
N TRP A 91 11.46 1.66 0.19
CA TRP A 91 11.39 1.80 1.64
C TRP A 91 12.32 0.75 2.25
N LEU A 92 13.29 1.21 3.04
CA LEU A 92 14.15 0.38 3.87
C LEU A 92 13.60 0.35 5.29
N GLU A 93 13.33 -0.84 5.80
CA GLU A 93 12.81 -1.04 7.14
C GLU A 93 13.87 -1.65 8.06
N THR A 94 13.89 -1.21 9.31
CA THR A 94 14.71 -1.79 10.37
C THR A 94 13.90 -1.78 11.65
N SER A 95 14.04 -2.84 12.42
CA SER A 95 13.25 -3.09 13.61
C SER A 95 14.17 -3.31 14.80
N PHE A 96 13.72 -2.87 15.99
CA PHE A 96 14.28 -3.34 17.25
C PHE A 96 13.14 -3.74 18.17
N THR A 97 13.06 -5.03 18.49
CA THR A 97 11.97 -5.55 19.31
C THR A 97 12.49 -6.25 20.56
N SER A 98 11.85 -5.92 21.68
CA SER A 98 12.04 -6.57 22.97
C SER A 98 10.70 -6.94 23.55
N THR A 99 10.57 -8.19 23.97
CA THR A 99 9.35 -8.71 24.58
C THR A 99 9.49 -8.74 26.11
N LYS A 100 8.34 -8.72 26.80
CA LYS A 100 8.30 -8.84 28.26
C LYS A 100 8.92 -10.16 28.75
N SER A 101 8.72 -11.23 27.99
CA SER A 101 9.26 -12.56 28.29
C SER A 101 9.99 -13.06 27.05
N THR A 102 11.29 -13.31 27.22
CA THR A 102 12.16 -13.79 26.15
C THR A 102 11.63 -15.10 25.57
N ILE A 103 11.69 -15.24 24.24
CA ILE A 103 11.39 -16.50 23.58
C ILE A 103 12.45 -17.53 24.03
N PRO A 104 12.07 -18.74 24.49
CA PRO A 104 13.04 -19.72 24.97
C PRO A 104 14.12 -20.03 23.93
N GLY A 105 15.39 -19.94 24.34
CA GLY A 105 16.54 -20.22 23.48
C GLY A 105 16.99 -19.06 22.58
N THR A 106 16.37 -17.89 22.65
CA THR A 106 16.73 -16.71 21.85
C THR A 106 17.29 -15.58 22.70
N GLN A 107 17.87 -14.57 22.07
CA GLN A 107 18.14 -13.27 22.70
C GLN A 107 16.82 -12.50 22.92
N ASN A 108 16.84 -11.52 23.84
CA ASN A 108 15.79 -10.51 23.97
C ASN A 108 16.36 -9.14 23.58
N GLY A 109 15.59 -8.33 22.86
CA GLY A 109 16.10 -7.10 22.26
C GLY A 109 16.89 -7.43 20.99
N SER A 110 16.20 -7.88 19.95
CA SER A 110 16.79 -8.18 18.65
C SER A 110 16.71 -6.97 17.72
N LEU A 111 17.75 -6.76 16.92
CA LEU A 111 17.79 -5.76 15.84
C LEU A 111 17.71 -6.48 14.50
N GLU A 112 16.80 -6.05 13.64
CA GLU A 112 16.68 -6.47 12.23
C GLU A 112 17.15 -5.32 11.34
N LEU A 113 18.26 -5.52 10.63
CA LEU A 113 18.89 -4.47 9.83
C LEU A 113 19.41 -5.00 8.46
N PRO A 114 18.64 -4.81 7.37
CA PRO A 114 17.23 -4.43 7.39
C PRO A 114 16.34 -5.57 7.92
N GLN A 115 15.11 -5.23 8.26
CA GLN A 115 14.03 -6.22 8.36
C GLN A 115 13.50 -6.50 6.95
N ASP A 116 13.09 -5.43 6.26
CA ASP A 116 12.52 -5.50 4.91
C ASP A 116 13.09 -4.45 3.95
N ILE A 117 13.02 -4.76 2.66
CA ILE A 117 13.22 -3.80 1.58
C ILE A 117 12.01 -3.84 0.64
N SER A 118 11.19 -2.80 0.70
CA SER A 118 10.03 -2.66 -0.18
C SER A 118 10.33 -1.78 -1.39
N LEU A 119 9.93 -2.24 -2.58
CA LEU A 119 9.91 -1.50 -3.83
C LEU A 119 8.47 -1.22 -4.22
N PHE A 120 8.18 0.05 -4.49
CA PHE A 120 6.85 0.51 -4.87
C PHE A 120 6.84 0.92 -6.34
N ILE A 121 5.92 0.34 -7.11
CA ILE A 121 5.58 0.79 -8.45
C ILE A 121 4.19 1.43 -8.37
N SER A 122 4.19 2.69 -7.95
CA SER A 122 2.99 3.41 -7.53
C SER A 122 2.90 4.76 -8.22
N GLY A 123 1.88 4.94 -9.06
CA GLY A 123 1.65 6.15 -9.82
C GLY A 123 0.69 5.98 -10.98
N ALA A 124 0.51 7.06 -11.74
CA ALA A 124 -0.34 7.14 -12.90
C ALA A 124 0.38 6.60 -14.15
N TRP A 125 -0.20 5.59 -14.78
CA TRP A 125 0.29 5.01 -16.04
C TRP A 125 -0.34 5.67 -17.25
N THR A 126 -1.64 5.99 -17.15
CA THR A 126 -2.42 6.69 -18.18
C THR A 126 -3.26 7.79 -17.55
N THR A 127 -4.14 8.41 -18.34
CA THR A 127 -5.11 9.40 -17.83
C THR A 127 -6.19 8.79 -16.94
N HIS A 128 -6.39 7.47 -16.99
CA HIS A 128 -7.45 6.79 -16.25
C HIS A 128 -6.97 5.53 -15.52
N VAL A 129 -5.68 5.17 -15.63
CA VAL A 129 -5.11 3.99 -14.99
C VAL A 129 -3.91 4.38 -14.14
N GLY A 130 -3.91 3.95 -12.89
CA GLY A 130 -2.79 4.07 -11.95
C GLY A 130 -2.69 2.86 -11.05
N SER A 131 -1.63 2.79 -10.27
CA SER A 131 -1.40 1.69 -9.34
C SER A 131 -0.83 2.14 -8.01
N PHE A 132 -1.07 1.32 -7.00
CA PHE A 132 -0.21 1.09 -5.85
C PHE A 132 0.28 -0.35 -5.97
N MET A 133 1.57 -0.60 -6.12
CA MET A 133 2.11 -1.96 -6.14
C MET A 133 3.33 -2.00 -5.25
N GLN A 134 3.39 -2.98 -4.35
CA GLN A 134 4.50 -3.19 -3.44
C GLN A 134 5.07 -4.59 -3.65
N VAL A 135 6.40 -4.66 -3.76
CA VAL A 135 7.17 -5.90 -3.77
C VAL A 135 8.18 -5.79 -2.64
N THR A 136 8.22 -6.77 -1.75
CA THR A 136 9.05 -6.72 -0.54
C THR A 136 10.04 -7.85 -0.57
N TYR A 137 11.31 -7.56 -0.29
CA TYR A 137 12.29 -8.55 0.11
C TYR A 137 12.24 -8.67 1.63
N ASP A 138 11.83 -9.85 2.09
CA ASP A 138 11.88 -10.25 3.49
C ASP A 138 13.25 -10.88 3.78
N THR A 139 13.96 -10.33 4.77
CA THR A 139 15.32 -10.79 5.10
C THR A 139 15.36 -12.09 5.89
N GLN A 140 14.29 -12.42 6.62
CA GLN A 140 14.17 -13.64 7.39
C GLN A 140 13.93 -14.84 6.45
N ASP A 141 13.08 -14.66 5.45
CA ASP A 141 12.70 -15.66 4.46
C ASP A 141 13.64 -15.71 3.24
N ASP A 142 14.54 -14.72 3.08
CA ASP A 142 15.46 -14.56 1.94
C ASP A 142 14.73 -14.61 0.58
N HIS A 143 13.60 -13.91 0.47
CA HIS A 143 12.73 -14.01 -0.69
C HIS A 143 11.99 -12.71 -1.01
N PHE A 144 11.73 -12.49 -2.30
CA PHE A 144 10.87 -11.40 -2.77
C PHE A 144 9.43 -11.87 -2.98
N SER A 145 8.48 -11.27 -2.26
CA SER A 145 7.05 -11.52 -2.45
C SER A 145 6.34 -10.28 -2.97
N MET A 146 5.18 -10.50 -3.61
CA MET A 146 4.28 -9.41 -3.97
C MET A 146 3.37 -9.13 -2.79
N ASP A 147 3.63 -8.03 -2.10
CA ASP A 147 2.82 -7.55 -1.01
C ASP A 147 1.56 -6.86 -1.56
N ASN A 148 1.10 -5.74 -1.00
CA ASN A 148 -0.12 -5.08 -1.47
C ASN A 148 -0.01 -4.53 -2.91
N THR A 149 -0.90 -5.02 -3.77
CA THR A 149 -1.14 -4.53 -5.13
C THR A 149 -2.59 -4.08 -5.29
N ASP A 150 -2.79 -2.87 -5.80
CA ASP A 150 -4.07 -2.27 -6.18
C ASP A 150 -3.88 -1.45 -7.47
N ILE A 151 -4.34 -1.99 -8.60
CA ILE A 151 -4.33 -1.32 -9.91
C ILE A 151 -5.76 -0.91 -10.23
N ARG A 152 -5.95 0.35 -10.63
CA ARG A 152 -7.29 0.90 -10.84
C ARG A 152 -7.42 1.58 -12.18
N TYR A 153 -8.53 1.29 -12.86
CA TYR A 153 -9.11 2.17 -13.85
C TYR A 153 -10.21 3.00 -13.21
N ALA A 154 -10.25 4.31 -13.44
CA ALA A 154 -11.32 5.17 -12.95
C ALA A 154 -11.76 6.19 -13.99
N ASN A 155 -13.07 6.47 -14.02
CA ASN A 155 -13.63 7.55 -14.81
C ASN A 155 -14.83 8.18 -14.09
N LYS A 156 -15.32 9.31 -14.60
CA LYS A 156 -16.41 10.09 -14.02
C LYS A 156 -17.49 10.34 -15.05
N THR A 157 -18.73 10.32 -14.60
CA THR A 157 -19.90 10.75 -15.38
C THR A 157 -20.88 11.47 -14.47
N THR A 158 -21.95 12.01 -15.04
CA THR A 158 -23.02 12.68 -14.29
C THR A 158 -24.33 11.95 -14.53
N ILE A 159 -25.00 11.52 -13.46
CA ILE A 159 -26.30 10.84 -13.50
C ILE A 159 -27.27 11.61 -12.61
N GLY A 160 -28.37 12.11 -13.18
CA GLY A 160 -29.38 12.88 -12.45
C GLY A 160 -28.82 14.16 -11.81
N GLY A 161 -27.88 14.82 -12.50
CA GLY A 161 -27.22 16.04 -12.00
C GLY A 161 -26.19 15.82 -10.89
N LYS A 162 -25.84 14.57 -10.57
CA LYS A 162 -24.87 14.20 -9.53
C LYS A 162 -23.68 13.45 -10.14
N GLU A 163 -22.48 13.71 -9.64
CA GLU A 163 -21.28 13.00 -10.08
C GLU A 163 -21.39 11.50 -9.71
N LEU A 164 -21.04 10.63 -10.65
CA LEU A 164 -20.72 9.23 -10.42
C LEU A 164 -19.27 9.01 -10.83
N VAL A 165 -18.43 8.60 -9.87
CA VAL A 165 -17.14 8.01 -10.15
C VAL A 165 -17.34 6.51 -10.27
N PHE A 166 -16.77 5.89 -11.28
CA PHE A 166 -16.83 4.44 -11.46
C PHE A 166 -15.49 3.91 -11.94
N GLY A 167 -15.20 2.65 -11.66
CA GLY A 167 -13.92 2.07 -11.97
C GLY A 167 -13.89 0.56 -11.92
N LEU A 168 -12.76 0.03 -12.37
CA LEU A 168 -12.38 -1.37 -12.23
C LEU A 168 -11.12 -1.43 -11.37
N ASN A 169 -10.97 -2.50 -10.60
CA ASN A 169 -9.77 -2.76 -9.82
C ASN A 169 -9.21 -4.17 -10.13
N LEU A 170 -7.89 -4.29 -10.00
CA LEU A 170 -7.15 -5.55 -9.94
C LEU A 170 -6.29 -5.49 -8.68
N ASN A 171 -6.45 -6.43 -7.76
CA ASN A 171 -5.72 -6.42 -6.50
C ASN A 171 -5.43 -7.82 -5.99
N ASN A 172 -4.46 -7.98 -5.07
CA ASN A 172 -4.06 -9.29 -4.53
C ASN A 172 -4.29 -9.43 -3.01
N ASN A 173 -5.08 -8.52 -2.42
CA ASN A 173 -5.37 -8.56 -1.00
C ASN A 173 -6.79 -8.04 -0.74
N PRO A 174 -7.75 -8.91 -0.39
CA PRO A 174 -9.09 -8.48 -0.01
C PRO A 174 -9.04 -7.33 0.99
N THR A 175 -9.92 -6.35 0.78
CA THR A 175 -9.97 -5.10 1.56
C THR A 175 -8.88 -4.06 1.28
N VAL A 176 -7.84 -4.36 0.50
CA VAL A 176 -6.86 -3.34 0.07
C VAL A 176 -7.54 -2.24 -0.74
N GLU A 177 -8.63 -2.57 -1.42
CA GLU A 177 -9.41 -1.66 -2.25
C GLU A 177 -10.26 -0.65 -1.45
N ASP A 178 -10.32 -0.78 -0.13
CA ASP A 178 -11.06 0.13 0.74
C ASP A 178 -10.52 1.57 0.65
N LEU A 179 -11.39 2.54 0.36
CA LEU A 179 -11.02 3.96 0.34
C LEU A 179 -10.69 4.50 1.73
N TRP A 180 -11.29 4.00 2.80
CA TRP A 180 -11.10 4.54 4.14
C TRP A 180 -9.89 3.95 4.87
N ASN A 181 -9.25 2.92 4.30
CA ASN A 181 -8.20 2.15 4.97
C ASN A 181 -8.63 1.74 6.40
N SER A 182 -9.91 1.36 6.56
CA SER A 182 -10.52 1.02 7.84
C SER A 182 -10.79 -0.48 8.00
N THR A 183 -10.34 -1.28 7.04
CA THR A 183 -10.43 -2.74 7.02
C THR A 183 -9.05 -3.39 7.06
N LEU A 184 -9.04 -4.72 7.17
CA LEU A 184 -7.92 -5.52 7.65
C LEU A 184 -6.61 -5.32 6.88
N ALA A 185 -6.63 -5.12 5.56
CA ALA A 185 -5.42 -4.89 4.75
C ALA A 185 -4.64 -3.62 5.14
N TRP A 186 -5.30 -2.68 5.84
CA TRP A 186 -4.70 -1.45 6.36
C TRP A 186 -4.87 -1.35 7.88
N GLY A 187 -5.11 -2.47 8.55
CA GLY A 187 -5.33 -2.54 9.99
C GLY A 187 -4.04 -2.42 10.81
N TYR A 188 -4.19 -2.18 12.10
CA TYR A 188 -3.08 -2.24 13.05
C TYR A 188 -2.70 -3.69 13.39
N PRO A 189 -1.41 -4.03 13.58
CA PRO A 189 -0.24 -3.17 13.43
C PRO A 189 0.05 -2.87 11.95
N PHE A 190 0.25 -1.59 11.62
CA PHE A 190 0.46 -1.17 10.22
C PHE A 190 1.82 -1.59 9.66
N VAL A 191 2.76 -1.81 10.57
CA VAL A 191 4.13 -2.25 10.39
C VAL A 191 4.46 -3.05 11.65
N ALA A 192 4.98 -4.26 11.49
CA ALA A 192 5.24 -5.18 12.59
C ALA A 192 6.62 -5.82 12.41
N ASP A 193 7.27 -6.17 13.51
CA ASP A 193 8.49 -6.99 13.48
C ASP A 193 8.16 -8.49 13.30
N ASP A 194 9.17 -9.28 12.99
CA ASP A 194 9.00 -10.67 12.54
C ASP A 194 8.62 -11.64 13.67
N PHE A 195 8.74 -11.23 14.95
CA PHE A 195 8.63 -12.14 16.09
C PHE A 195 7.76 -11.64 17.26
N ALA A 196 7.23 -10.43 17.19
CA ALA A 196 6.32 -9.90 18.19
C ALA A 196 5.02 -10.71 18.21
N PRO A 197 4.53 -11.13 19.39
CA PRO A 197 3.28 -11.86 19.47
C PRO A 197 2.10 -11.05 18.91
N THR A 198 1.39 -11.63 17.95
CA THR A 198 0.13 -11.11 17.41
C THR A 198 -1.06 -11.95 17.88
N PRO A 199 -2.30 -11.43 17.80
CA PRO A 199 -3.49 -12.23 18.07
C PRO A 199 -3.54 -13.49 17.19
N THR A 200 -3.65 -14.68 17.80
CA THR A 200 -3.68 -15.96 17.08
C THR A 200 -4.94 -16.15 16.22
N ALA A 201 -6.02 -15.44 16.54
CA ALA A 201 -7.27 -15.50 15.79
C ALA A 201 -7.42 -14.27 14.91
N ALA A 202 -7.63 -14.50 13.60
CA ALA A 202 -7.95 -13.47 12.63
C ALA A 202 -9.11 -13.94 11.73
N PRO A 203 -9.93 -13.03 11.20
CA PRO A 203 -10.88 -13.36 10.14
C PRO A 203 -10.13 -13.91 8.93
N ILE A 204 -10.68 -14.94 8.27
CA ILE A 204 -10.08 -15.56 7.07
C ILE A 204 -9.71 -14.54 5.98
N VAL A 205 -10.46 -13.44 5.85
CA VAL A 205 -10.18 -12.42 4.83
C VAL A 205 -8.85 -11.70 5.06
N ALA A 206 -8.33 -11.66 6.29
CA ALA A 206 -7.00 -11.10 6.59
C ALA A 206 -5.85 -12.02 6.17
N SER A 207 -6.10 -13.32 5.97
CA SER A 207 -5.08 -14.31 5.61
C SER A 207 -5.09 -14.68 4.13
N LEU A 208 -5.78 -13.90 3.29
CA LEU A 208 -5.83 -14.11 1.84
C LEU A 208 -4.90 -13.18 1.08
N GLY A 209 -4.35 -12.14 1.72
CA GLY A 209 -3.40 -11.25 1.09
C GLY A 209 -2.20 -12.01 0.53
N GLN A 210 -1.68 -11.57 -0.61
CA GLN A 210 -0.53 -12.16 -1.32
C GLN A 210 -0.82 -13.54 -1.97
N ASP A 211 -1.88 -14.25 -1.55
CA ASP A 211 -2.26 -15.59 -2.02
C ASP A 211 -3.46 -15.62 -3.00
N VAL A 212 -4.02 -14.46 -3.33
CA VAL A 212 -5.18 -14.35 -4.23
C VAL A 212 -4.96 -13.30 -5.31
N ALA A 213 -5.70 -13.45 -6.41
CA ALA A 213 -5.88 -12.41 -7.41
C ALA A 213 -7.36 -12.04 -7.48
N GLY A 214 -7.63 -10.74 -7.43
CA GLY A 214 -8.95 -10.14 -7.45
C GLY A 214 -9.17 -9.29 -8.69
N PHE A 215 -10.38 -9.35 -9.24
CA PHE A 215 -10.87 -8.41 -10.25
C PHE A 215 -12.27 -7.93 -9.88
N GLY A 216 -12.45 -6.62 -9.86
CA GLY A 216 -13.64 -6.01 -9.31
C GLY A 216 -14.02 -4.70 -9.98
N GLY A 217 -15.19 -4.21 -9.60
CA GLY A 217 -15.74 -2.93 -10.02
C GLY A 217 -16.19 -2.12 -8.80
N TYR A 218 -16.04 -0.81 -8.89
CA TYR A 218 -16.42 0.10 -7.81
C TYR A 218 -17.05 1.38 -8.33
N GLY A 219 -17.74 2.07 -7.44
CA GLY A 219 -18.28 3.39 -7.75
C GLY A 219 -18.62 4.21 -6.52
N MET A 220 -18.57 5.52 -6.68
CA MET A 220 -18.97 6.51 -5.69
C MET A 220 -19.97 7.47 -6.32
N TRP A 221 -21.21 7.45 -5.81
CA TRP A 221 -22.26 8.36 -6.25
C TRP A 221 -22.37 9.57 -5.33
N ASN A 222 -22.35 10.75 -5.94
CA ASN A 222 -22.49 12.06 -5.33
C ASN A 222 -21.52 12.31 -4.15
N ASN A 223 -20.33 11.70 -4.17
CA ASN A 223 -19.37 11.76 -3.05
C ASN A 223 -19.94 11.25 -1.70
N HIS A 224 -20.99 10.42 -1.73
CA HIS A 224 -21.67 9.91 -0.53
C HIS A 224 -21.70 8.38 -0.47
N LEU A 225 -22.33 7.75 -1.46
CA LEU A 225 -22.53 6.30 -1.47
C LEU A 225 -21.43 5.61 -2.27
N TYR A 226 -20.59 4.83 -1.60
CA TYR A 226 -19.59 3.96 -2.21
C TYR A 226 -20.11 2.53 -2.25
N ALA A 227 -19.89 1.86 -3.37
CA ALA A 227 -20.04 0.42 -3.49
C ALA A 227 -18.85 -0.15 -4.26
N ASP A 228 -18.40 -1.32 -3.83
CA ASP A 228 -17.30 -2.08 -4.43
C ASP A 228 -17.65 -3.56 -4.37
N ALA A 229 -17.34 -4.28 -5.44
CA ALA A 229 -17.52 -5.72 -5.53
C ALA A 229 -16.38 -6.33 -6.35
N THR A 230 -15.74 -7.33 -5.76
CA THR A 230 -14.53 -7.96 -6.31
C THR A 230 -14.65 -9.48 -6.18
N PHE A 231 -14.24 -10.19 -7.22
CA PHE A 231 -14.14 -11.64 -7.19
C PHE A 231 -12.69 -12.07 -7.08
N TYR A 232 -12.41 -12.97 -6.15
CA TYR A 232 -11.07 -13.50 -5.89
C TYR A 232 -10.94 -14.95 -6.30
N ARG A 233 -9.73 -15.33 -6.72
CA ARG A 233 -9.29 -16.71 -6.91
C ARG A 233 -7.88 -16.88 -6.35
N SER A 234 -7.55 -18.08 -5.86
CA SER A 234 -6.19 -18.37 -5.38
C SER A 234 -5.16 -18.16 -6.48
N ALA A 235 -4.11 -17.45 -6.14
CA ALA A 235 -2.99 -17.08 -7.00
C ALA A 235 -1.69 -17.19 -6.19
N HIS A 236 -1.30 -18.43 -5.91
CA HIS A 236 -0.12 -18.77 -5.12
C HIS A 236 1.15 -18.46 -5.89
N ILE A 237 1.71 -17.26 -5.68
CA ILE A 237 2.90 -16.79 -6.40
C ILE A 237 4.10 -17.67 -6.01
N GLY A 238 4.86 -18.10 -7.02
CA GLY A 238 6.00 -19.00 -6.84
C GLY A 238 5.64 -20.50 -6.84
N ALA A 239 4.36 -20.86 -6.79
CA ALA A 239 3.93 -22.26 -6.84
C ALA A 239 3.82 -22.82 -8.28
N ALA A 240 3.79 -24.15 -8.38
CA ALA A 240 3.61 -24.86 -9.65
C ALA A 240 2.29 -24.48 -10.34
N GLN A 241 2.29 -24.52 -11.68
CA GLN A 241 1.11 -24.24 -12.50
C GLN A 241 0.69 -25.49 -13.30
N PRO A 242 -0.62 -25.83 -13.36
CA PRO A 242 -1.74 -25.14 -12.69
C PRO A 242 -1.66 -25.26 -11.16
N ASN A 243 -2.03 -24.19 -10.45
CA ASN A 243 -2.04 -24.16 -8.98
C ASN A 243 -2.88 -25.32 -8.41
N ASP A 244 -2.23 -26.23 -7.71
CA ASP A 244 -2.83 -27.41 -7.07
C ASP A 244 -3.25 -27.18 -5.60
N GLY A 245 -2.85 -26.03 -5.04
CA GLY A 245 -3.16 -25.61 -3.68
C GLY A 245 -2.39 -26.35 -2.58
N VAL A 246 -1.42 -27.19 -2.95
CA VAL A 246 -0.59 -27.95 -1.99
C VAL A 246 0.30 -26.98 -1.22
N ASP A 247 0.43 -27.18 0.09
CA ASP A 247 1.20 -26.33 1.03
C ASP A 247 0.62 -24.93 1.31
N PHE A 248 -0.59 -24.62 0.83
CA PHE A 248 -1.28 -23.37 1.14
C PHE A 248 -2.45 -23.58 2.11
N GLY A 249 -2.57 -22.69 3.10
CA GLY A 249 -3.62 -22.76 4.13
C GLY A 249 -5.04 -22.54 3.58
N TYR A 250 -5.18 -21.73 2.52
CA TYR A 250 -6.47 -21.38 1.94
C TYR A 250 -6.49 -21.50 0.42
N ASN A 251 -7.49 -22.22 -0.09
CA ASN A 251 -7.66 -22.47 -1.52
C ASN A 251 -9.10 -22.17 -1.97
N ILE A 252 -9.27 -21.19 -2.84
CA ILE A 252 -10.56 -20.78 -3.38
C ILE A 252 -10.97 -21.70 -4.53
N ARG A 253 -12.03 -22.47 -4.31
CA ARG A 253 -12.69 -23.22 -5.38
C ARG A 253 -13.60 -22.30 -6.18
N GLY A 254 -13.25 -22.05 -7.44
CA GLY A 254 -14.03 -21.18 -8.33
C GLY A 254 -13.70 -19.70 -8.12
N LEU A 255 -14.69 -18.92 -7.65
CA LEU A 255 -14.55 -17.50 -7.33
C LEU A 255 -15.14 -17.21 -5.96
N ALA A 256 -14.43 -16.46 -5.13
CA ALA A 256 -14.91 -15.95 -3.85
C ALA A 256 -15.38 -14.50 -4.02
N PRO A 257 -16.66 -14.19 -3.78
CA PRO A 257 -17.14 -12.81 -3.84
C PRO A 257 -16.75 -12.03 -2.58
N TYR A 258 -16.32 -10.80 -2.76
CA TYR A 258 -16.16 -9.77 -1.75
C TYR A 258 -16.95 -8.54 -2.17
N TRP A 259 -17.50 -7.82 -1.20
CA TRP A 259 -18.16 -6.55 -1.46
C TRP A 259 -18.03 -5.60 -0.27
N ARG A 260 -18.11 -4.30 -0.56
CA ARG A 260 -18.15 -3.24 0.45
C ARG A 260 -19.16 -2.18 0.03
N VAL A 261 -19.96 -1.74 0.99
CA VAL A 261 -20.79 -0.53 0.86
C VAL A 261 -20.43 0.42 2.00
N ALA A 262 -20.28 1.70 1.67
CA ALA A 262 -20.00 2.72 2.66
C ALA A 262 -20.74 4.02 2.32
N TRP A 263 -21.10 4.74 3.37
CA TRP A 263 -21.69 6.07 3.27
C TRP A 263 -20.75 7.07 3.93
N GLN A 264 -20.48 8.19 3.26
CA GLN A 264 -19.78 9.32 3.86
C GLN A 264 -20.56 10.62 3.71
N GLN A 265 -20.37 11.52 4.67
CA GLN A 265 -20.88 12.88 4.64
C GLN A 265 -19.82 13.80 5.24
N LEU A 266 -19.39 14.80 4.46
CA LEU A 266 -18.61 15.91 4.99
C LEU A 266 -19.60 16.96 5.52
N THR A 267 -19.49 17.28 6.81
CA THR A 267 -20.36 18.26 7.50
C THR A 267 -19.62 19.55 7.87
N GLY A 268 -18.29 19.57 7.71
CA GLY A 268 -17.49 20.77 7.92
C GLY A 268 -17.83 21.84 6.88
N LYS A 269 -18.22 23.02 7.35
CA LYS A 269 -18.27 24.23 6.53
C LYS A 269 -16.86 24.82 6.52
N THR A 270 -16.26 24.93 5.34
CA THR A 270 -15.07 25.76 5.10
C THR A 270 -15.42 27.23 5.25
#